data_AF-A0A0M3KHB7-F1
#
_entry.id   AF-A0A0M3KHB7-F1
#
_cell.length_a   1.000
_cell.length_b   1.000
_cell.length_c   1.000
_cell.angle_alpha   90.00
_cell.angle_beta   90.00
_cell.angle_gamma   90.00
#
_symmetry.space_group_name_H-M   'P 1'
#
loop_
_entity.id
_entity.type
_entity.pdbx_description
1 polymer ?
#
loop_
_entity_poly.entity_id
_entity_poly.type
_entity_poly.pdbx_seq_one_letter_code
_entity_poly.pdbx_strand_id
1 'polypeptide(L)'
;MVHSKRDNNAHTARKQANNHAESSSQVSARKNQLELVVLKIDESGNGDKGDDEAQTSDVDFQNDLFERLRASRLHPKWITAEECLEKTCKGNEVFILLHFNGPVFEHLQSLKCRIYGSLAALTCLLNEQRLPKWTHPILSMTLRDCVICFTGIDKEIRVIFY
;
A
#
# COMPACT_ATOMS: atom_id res chain seq x y z
N MET A 1 -37.65 -75.14 24.83
CA MET A 1 -38.08 -73.78 24.45
C MET A 1 -37.09 -73.28 23.41
N VAL A 2 -37.58 -73.00 22.20
CA VAL A 2 -36.87 -73.15 20.92
C VAL A 2 -36.66 -71.76 20.30
N HIS A 3 -35.41 -71.47 19.90
CA HIS A 3 -34.95 -70.56 18.83
C HIS A 3 -35.36 -69.07 18.78
N SER A 4 -34.32 -68.22 18.88
CA SER A 4 -33.82 -67.26 17.86
C SER A 4 -34.79 -66.27 17.20
N LYS A 5 -34.53 -64.95 17.38
CA LYS A 5 -34.31 -63.99 16.28
C LYS A 5 -34.05 -62.52 16.71
N ARG A 6 -33.13 -61.88 15.97
CA ARG A 6 -33.03 -60.44 15.59
C ARG A 6 -32.68 -59.44 16.69
N ASP A 7 -32.03 -58.31 16.46
CA ASP A 7 -31.27 -57.70 15.36
C ASP A 7 -30.70 -56.39 15.97
N ASN A 8 -29.56 -55.92 15.45
CA ASN A 8 -29.16 -54.50 15.33
C ASN A 8 -29.13 -53.59 16.59
N ASN A 9 -27.96 -53.02 16.90
CA ASN A 9 -27.67 -51.63 16.51
C ASN A 9 -26.25 -51.23 16.95
N ALA A 10 -25.39 -51.05 15.95
CA ALA A 10 -24.10 -50.39 16.05
C ALA A 10 -24.32 -48.89 16.32
N HIS A 11 -24.13 -48.43 17.56
CA HIS A 11 -24.25 -46.99 17.89
C HIS A 11 -23.34 -46.52 19.03
N THR A 12 -22.11 -47.05 19.12
CA THR A 12 -21.14 -46.51 20.11
C THR A 12 -19.70 -46.63 19.60
N ALA A 13 -19.39 -45.98 18.49
CA ALA A 13 -18.00 -45.77 18.04
C ALA A 13 -17.82 -44.53 17.13
N ARG A 14 -18.75 -43.55 17.17
CA ARG A 14 -18.74 -42.40 16.25
C ARG A 14 -18.57 -41.04 16.91
N LYS A 15 -18.26 -40.98 18.22
CA LYS A 15 -18.25 -39.73 19.01
C LYS A 15 -16.89 -39.33 19.59
N GLN A 16 -15.79 -39.68 18.91
CA GLN A 16 -14.45 -39.15 19.25
C GLN A 16 -13.61 -38.68 18.04
N ALA A 17 -14.13 -38.75 16.81
CA ALA A 17 -13.40 -38.27 15.62
C ALA A 17 -13.82 -36.84 15.17
N ASN A 18 -14.83 -36.23 15.78
CA ASN A 18 -15.42 -34.98 15.28
C ASN A 18 -14.91 -33.70 15.95
N ASN A 19 -13.93 -33.77 16.86
CA ASN A 19 -13.35 -32.59 17.51
C ASN A 19 -11.94 -32.25 16.99
N HIS A 20 -11.55 -32.78 15.83
CA HIS A 20 -10.24 -32.49 15.21
C HIS A 20 -10.34 -31.94 13.77
N ALA A 21 -11.55 -31.78 13.23
CA ALA A 21 -11.77 -31.29 11.87
C ALA A 21 -12.33 -29.85 11.78
N GLU A 22 -12.71 -29.23 12.90
CA GLU A 22 -13.22 -27.84 12.92
C GLU A 22 -12.16 -26.79 13.31
N SER A 23 -10.91 -27.18 13.59
CA SER A 23 -9.81 -26.22 13.81
C SER A 23 -9.03 -25.86 12.53
N SER A 24 -9.36 -26.43 11.38
CA SER A 24 -8.56 -26.24 10.14
C SER A 24 -9.14 -25.22 9.15
N SER A 25 -10.27 -24.59 9.45
CA SER A 25 -10.92 -23.65 8.50
C SER A 25 -10.69 -22.16 8.80
N GLN A 26 -9.92 -21.80 9.84
CA GLN A 26 -9.67 -20.38 10.20
C GLN A 26 -8.21 -19.90 10.10
N VAL A 27 -7.26 -20.72 9.63
CA VAL A 27 -5.84 -20.29 9.52
C VAL A 27 -5.44 -19.87 8.09
N SER A 28 -6.37 -19.88 7.13
CA SER A 28 -6.07 -19.68 5.70
C SER A 28 -6.68 -18.41 5.07
N ALA A 29 -6.50 -17.23 5.70
CA ALA A 29 -6.95 -15.96 5.10
C ALA A 29 -6.18 -14.69 5.55
N ARG A 30 -4.96 -14.79 6.12
CA ARG A 30 -4.13 -13.62 6.49
C ARG A 30 -2.94 -13.37 5.55
N LYS A 31 -3.03 -13.73 4.26
CA LYS A 31 -1.98 -13.47 3.27
C LYS A 31 -2.52 -12.61 2.14
N ASN A 32 -2.35 -11.29 2.27
CA ASN A 32 -2.43 -10.21 1.27
C ASN A 32 -3.21 -8.96 1.73
N GLN A 33 -3.10 -8.57 3.00
CA GLN A 33 -3.48 -7.20 3.33
C GLN A 33 -2.38 -6.27 2.82
N LEU A 34 -2.72 -5.40 1.88
CA LEU A 34 -1.87 -4.30 1.43
C LEU A 34 -1.74 -3.30 2.57
N GLU A 35 -0.51 -2.99 2.99
CA GLU A 35 -0.26 -1.98 4.02
C GLU A 35 0.00 -0.63 3.37
N LEU A 36 -0.79 0.38 3.73
CA LEU A 36 -0.62 1.74 3.24
C LEU A 36 0.25 2.53 4.21
N VAL A 37 1.35 3.09 3.72
CA VAL A 37 2.37 3.74 4.54
C VAL A 37 2.63 5.14 4.00
N VAL A 38 2.57 6.15 4.85
CA VAL A 38 2.78 7.56 4.51
C VAL A 38 4.10 8.02 5.12
N LEU A 39 5.00 8.55 4.29
CA LEU A 39 6.27 9.09 4.75
C LEU A 39 6.01 10.33 5.60
N LYS A 40 6.52 10.34 6.83
CA LYS A 40 6.49 11.51 7.69
C LYS A 40 7.50 12.54 7.19
N ILE A 41 7.08 13.79 7.13
CA ILE A 41 7.96 14.92 6.81
C ILE A 41 8.43 15.48 8.15
N ASP A 42 9.73 15.46 8.39
CA ASP A 42 10.31 16.12 9.55
C ASP A 42 10.50 17.61 9.23
N GLU A 43 10.17 18.48 10.16
CA GLU A 43 10.26 19.95 10.04
C GLU A 43 11.71 20.46 9.93
N SER A 44 12.68 19.57 9.75
CA SER A 44 14.11 19.89 9.73
C SER A 44 14.81 19.25 8.52
N GLY A 45 14.90 20.03 7.43
CA GLY A 45 16.09 20.05 6.59
C GLY A 45 15.95 19.54 5.15
N ASN A 46 15.72 20.47 4.21
CA ASN A 46 16.84 20.94 3.38
C ASN A 46 16.56 22.38 2.94
N GLY A 47 17.52 23.27 3.20
CA GLY A 47 17.36 24.70 3.01
C GLY A 47 17.56 25.15 1.58
N ASP A 48 16.68 26.04 1.13
CA ASP A 48 17.12 27.27 0.48
C ASP A 48 16.38 28.43 1.17
N LYS A 49 17.12 29.47 1.57
CA LYS A 49 16.54 30.71 2.07
C LYS A 49 16.18 31.54 0.85
N GLY A 50 14.96 31.37 0.37
CA GLY A 50 14.35 32.21 -0.65
C GLY A 50 12.87 32.31 -0.36
N ASP A 51 12.47 33.49 0.11
CA ASP A 51 11.13 34.08 0.09
C ASP A 51 10.01 33.30 0.82
N ASP A 52 9.53 33.92 1.90
CA ASP A 52 8.44 33.49 2.79
C ASP A 52 7.21 32.90 2.04
N GLU A 53 6.63 31.81 2.58
CA GLU A 53 5.22 31.32 2.42
C GLU A 53 5.01 29.84 1.97
N ALA A 54 6.05 29.06 1.59
CA ALA A 54 5.83 27.71 1.03
C ALA A 54 5.95 26.50 2.00
N GLN A 55 6.67 26.59 3.12
CA GLN A 55 7.06 25.40 3.93
C GLN A 55 6.02 24.87 4.93
N THR A 56 5.03 25.67 5.34
CA THR A 56 3.91 25.19 6.18
C THR A 56 2.96 24.28 5.40
N SER A 57 2.85 24.47 4.08
CA SER A 57 1.85 23.81 3.24
C SER A 57 2.05 22.29 3.10
N ASP A 58 3.30 21.82 3.05
CA ASP A 58 3.62 20.42 2.76
C ASP A 58 3.31 19.48 3.93
N VAL A 59 3.69 19.89 5.15
CA VAL A 59 3.42 19.12 6.37
C VAL A 59 1.91 19.06 6.60
N ASP A 60 1.22 20.19 6.45
CA ASP A 60 -0.24 20.27 6.57
C ASP A 60 -0.93 19.40 5.53
N PHE A 61 -0.45 19.42 4.28
CA PHE A 61 -1.00 18.59 3.21
C PHE A 61 -0.80 17.10 3.48
N GLN A 62 0.39 16.69 3.94
CA GLN A 62 0.69 15.31 4.30
C GLN A 62 -0.21 14.83 5.46
N ASN A 63 -0.42 15.69 6.46
CA ASN A 63 -1.29 15.43 7.61
C ASN A 63 -2.78 15.33 7.21
N ASP A 64 -3.28 16.28 6.42
CA ASP A 64 -4.66 16.25 5.90
C ASP A 64 -4.91 14.98 5.08
N LEU A 65 -3.97 14.60 4.20
CA LEU A 65 -4.06 13.34 3.46
C LEU A 65 -4.12 12.13 4.39
N PHE A 66 -3.25 12.07 5.41
CA PHE A 66 -3.23 10.96 6.36
C PHE A 66 -4.57 10.81 7.08
N GLU A 67 -5.15 11.91 7.56
CA GLU A 67 -6.44 11.91 8.23
C GLU A 67 -7.58 11.51 7.29
N ARG A 68 -7.57 11.96 6.03
CA ARG A 68 -8.56 11.53 5.02
C ARG A 68 -8.47 10.04 4.70
N LEU A 69 -7.26 9.50 4.57
CA LEU A 69 -7.04 8.06 4.36
C LEU A 69 -7.55 7.25 5.56
N ARG A 70 -7.32 7.75 6.78
CA ARG A 70 -7.83 7.15 8.02
C ARG A 70 -9.35 7.17 8.09
N ALA A 71 -9.97 8.31 7.78
CA ALA A 71 -11.42 8.47 7.72
C ALA A 71 -12.08 7.49 6.71
N SER A 72 -11.33 7.13 5.66
CA SER A 72 -11.76 6.23 4.60
C SER A 72 -11.47 4.74 4.88
N ARG A 73 -11.14 4.40 6.13
CA ARG A 73 -10.89 3.02 6.61
C ARG A 73 -9.69 2.31 5.97
N LEU A 74 -8.72 3.08 5.45
CA LEU A 74 -7.50 2.52 4.83
C LEU A 74 -6.37 2.24 5.83
N HIS A 75 -6.57 2.56 7.11
CA HIS A 75 -5.62 2.32 8.21
C HIS A 75 -4.16 2.66 7.85
N PRO A 76 -3.87 3.90 7.39
CA PRO A 76 -2.51 4.30 7.02
C PRO A 76 -1.60 4.28 8.25
N LYS A 77 -0.31 4.00 8.01
CA LYS A 77 0.75 4.08 9.03
C LYS A 77 1.75 5.16 8.66
N TRP A 78 2.21 5.91 9.65
CA TRP A 78 3.37 6.77 9.47
C TRP A 78 4.64 5.93 9.39
N ILE A 79 5.59 6.33 8.56
CA ILE A 79 6.95 5.80 8.52
C ILE A 79 7.93 6.96 8.50
N THR A 80 9.06 6.84 9.20
CA THR A 80 10.12 7.84 9.14
C THR A 80 11.07 7.59 7.97
N ALA A 81 11.94 8.56 7.67
CA ALA A 81 12.96 8.40 6.65
C ALA A 81 13.93 7.26 6.99
N GLU A 82 14.31 7.13 8.27
CA GLU A 82 15.23 6.10 8.77
C GLU A 82 14.65 4.70 8.58
N GLU A 83 13.38 4.50 8.97
CA GLU A 83 12.68 3.22 8.81
C GLU A 83 12.56 2.80 7.34
N CYS A 84 12.45 3.76 6.42
CA CYS A 84 12.46 3.47 4.99
C CYS A 84 13.85 2.99 4.54
N LEU A 85 14.91 3.64 5.01
CA LEU A 85 16.30 3.32 4.64
C LEU A 85 16.78 1.99 5.24
N GLU A 86 16.29 1.60 6.41
CA GLU A 86 16.58 0.30 7.02
C GLU A 86 15.94 -0.88 6.26
N LYS A 87 14.95 -0.61 5.40
CA LYS A 87 14.26 -1.65 4.65
C LYS A 87 15.20 -2.28 3.62
N THR A 88 15.29 -3.61 3.60
CA THR A 88 16.19 -4.34 2.69
C THR A 88 15.47 -5.12 1.59
N CYS A 89 14.16 -5.33 1.71
CA CYS A 89 13.38 -6.19 0.82
C CYS A 89 12.05 -5.56 0.42
N LYS A 90 11.58 -5.92 -0.78
CA LYS A 90 10.24 -5.59 -1.25
C LYS A 90 9.18 -6.35 -0.46
N GLY A 91 8.25 -5.64 0.14
CA GLY A 91 7.05 -6.23 0.73
C GLY A 91 5.78 -5.89 -0.05
N ASN A 92 4.63 -6.09 0.61
CA ASN A 92 3.29 -5.79 0.09
C ASN A 92 2.79 -4.41 0.55
N GLU A 93 3.71 -3.50 0.87
CA GLU A 93 3.38 -2.15 1.28
C GLU A 93 3.25 -1.21 0.06
N VAL A 94 2.47 -0.17 0.25
CA VAL A 94 2.32 0.94 -0.67
C VAL A 94 2.82 2.19 0.05
N PHE A 95 3.86 2.80 -0.49
CA PHE A 95 4.49 3.98 0.06
C PHE A 95 3.91 5.25 -0.58
N ILE A 96 3.49 6.18 0.25
CA ILE A 96 3.04 7.51 -0.14
C ILE A 96 4.12 8.52 0.24
N LEU A 97 4.70 9.18 -0.75
CA LEU A 97 5.71 10.22 -0.61
C LEU A 97 5.16 11.53 -1.17
N LEU A 98 5.54 12.67 -0.58
CA LEU A 98 5.13 13.96 -1.14
C LEU A 98 5.89 14.26 -2.44
N HIS A 99 7.21 14.08 -2.39
CA HIS A 99 8.14 14.38 -3.47
C HIS A 99 8.91 13.13 -3.90
N PHE A 100 9.17 13.00 -5.20
CA PHE A 100 9.97 11.90 -5.76
C PHE A 100 11.42 12.33 -5.94
N ASN A 101 12.05 12.68 -4.82
CA ASN A 101 13.44 13.08 -4.76
C ASN A 101 14.03 12.66 -3.41
N GLY A 102 15.35 12.56 -3.34
CA GLY A 102 16.10 12.29 -2.13
C GLY A 102 16.33 10.80 -1.86
N PRO A 103 17.13 10.51 -0.82
CA PRO A 103 17.65 9.17 -0.55
C PRO A 103 16.54 8.14 -0.26
N VAL A 104 15.46 8.57 0.39
CA VAL A 104 14.32 7.69 0.70
C VAL A 104 13.63 7.22 -0.58
N PHE A 105 13.39 8.13 -1.53
CA PHE A 105 12.76 7.78 -2.80
C PHE A 105 13.65 6.84 -3.62
N GLU A 106 14.93 7.18 -3.78
CA GLU A 106 15.90 6.37 -4.53
C GLU A 106 16.04 4.96 -3.95
N HIS A 107 16.12 4.86 -2.61
CA HIS A 107 16.20 3.58 -1.92
C HIS A 107 14.96 2.72 -2.16
N LEU A 108 13.76 3.27 -1.94
CA LEU A 108 12.50 2.56 -2.17
C LEU A 108 12.32 2.15 -3.64
N GLN A 109 12.78 3.00 -4.57
CA GLN A 109 12.75 2.72 -6.00
C GLN A 109 13.70 1.58 -6.36
N SER A 110 14.90 1.54 -5.78
CA SER A 110 15.89 0.45 -5.99
C SER A 110 15.33 -0.92 -5.56
N LEU A 111 14.53 -0.94 -4.48
CA LEU A 111 13.83 -2.13 -3.98
C LEU A 111 12.61 -2.52 -4.82
N LYS A 112 12.23 -1.71 -5.82
CA LYS A 112 11.01 -1.89 -6.63
C LYS A 112 9.73 -1.94 -5.78
N CYS A 113 9.71 -1.12 -4.73
CA CYS A 113 8.52 -0.87 -3.91
C CYS A 113 7.44 -0.14 -4.72
N ARG A 114 6.18 -0.24 -4.28
CA ARG A 114 5.07 0.51 -4.90
C ARG A 114 5.03 1.90 -4.28
N ILE A 115 5.35 2.91 -5.07
CA ILE A 115 5.48 4.30 -4.61
C ILE A 115 4.42 5.15 -5.30
N TYR A 116 3.68 5.93 -4.53
CA TYR A 116 2.71 6.92 -5.01
C TYR A 116 2.99 8.27 -4.40
N GLY A 117 2.66 9.32 -5.13
CA GLY A 117 2.65 10.68 -4.62
C GLY A 117 1.46 10.89 -3.69
N SER A 118 1.62 11.76 -2.71
CA SER A 118 0.51 12.24 -1.87
C SER A 118 -0.65 12.77 -2.72
N LEU A 119 -0.35 13.48 -3.82
CA LEU A 119 -1.36 13.96 -4.77
C LEU A 119 -2.08 12.82 -5.52
N ALA A 120 -1.36 11.80 -5.95
CA ALA A 120 -1.97 10.62 -6.58
C ALA A 120 -2.91 9.89 -5.60
N ALA A 121 -2.49 9.72 -4.35
CA ALA A 121 -3.28 9.10 -3.30
C ALA A 121 -4.54 9.90 -2.98
N LEU A 122 -4.41 11.22 -2.80
CA LEU A 122 -5.54 12.12 -2.58
C LEU A 122 -6.55 12.07 -3.73
N THR A 123 -6.06 12.15 -4.97
CA THR A 123 -6.93 12.14 -6.16
C THR A 123 -7.70 10.83 -6.27
N CYS A 124 -7.03 9.69 -6.04
CA CYS A 124 -7.72 8.40 -6.03
C CYS A 124 -8.76 8.33 -4.90
N LEU A 125 -8.43 8.88 -3.74
CA LEU A 125 -9.33 8.89 -2.60
C LEU A 125 -10.59 9.73 -2.86
N LEU A 126 -10.43 10.96 -3.37
CA LEU A 126 -11.54 11.87 -3.69
C LEU A 126 -12.46 11.30 -4.78
N ASN A 127 -11.90 10.54 -5.72
CA ASN A 127 -12.66 9.90 -6.79
C ASN A 127 -13.24 8.54 -6.39
N GLU A 128 -13.07 8.09 -5.13
CA GLU A 128 -13.45 6.75 -4.64
C GLU A 128 -12.85 5.61 -5.48
N GLN A 129 -11.66 5.83 -6.03
CA GLN A 129 -10.97 4.92 -6.92
C GLN A 129 -9.85 4.19 -6.20
N ARG A 130 -9.56 2.97 -6.66
CA ARG A 130 -8.37 2.25 -6.23
C ARG A 130 -7.13 2.88 -6.81
N LEU A 131 -6.03 2.84 -6.05
CA LEU A 131 -4.71 3.14 -6.58
C LEU A 131 -4.44 2.23 -7.79
N PRO A 132 -3.95 2.78 -8.91
CA PRO A 132 -3.68 2.00 -10.11
C PRO A 132 -2.59 0.97 -9.82
N LYS A 133 -2.57 -0.15 -10.54
CA LYS A 133 -1.52 -1.18 -10.35
C LYS A 133 -0.43 -0.98 -11.40
N TRP A 134 0.54 -0.11 -11.12
CA TRP A 134 1.66 0.13 -12.04
C TRP A 134 2.98 -0.41 -11.51
N THR A 135 3.93 -0.57 -12.44
CA THR A 135 5.30 -1.08 -12.21
C THR A 135 6.30 0.03 -11.88
N HIS A 136 5.91 1.29 -12.04
CA HIS A 136 6.73 2.48 -11.79
C HIS A 136 6.05 3.42 -10.78
N PRO A 137 6.82 4.30 -10.11
CA PRO A 137 6.28 5.30 -9.19
C PRO A 137 5.32 6.28 -9.89
N ILE A 138 4.25 6.69 -9.21
CA ILE A 138 3.27 7.66 -9.76
C ILE A 138 3.14 8.87 -8.85
N LEU A 139 3.60 10.04 -9.28
CA LEU A 139 3.51 11.26 -8.48
C LEU A 139 2.07 11.82 -8.44
N SER A 140 1.41 11.86 -9.60
CA SER A 140 0.06 12.40 -9.74
C SER A 140 -0.75 11.61 -10.77
N MET A 141 -2.09 11.69 -10.66
CA MET A 141 -3.03 11.17 -11.66
C MET A 141 -3.54 12.25 -12.62
N THR A 142 -2.97 13.46 -12.64
CA THR A 142 -3.44 14.59 -13.48
C THR A 142 -3.52 14.23 -14.97
N LEU A 143 -2.59 13.42 -15.46
CA LEU A 143 -2.52 12.99 -16.86
C LEU A 143 -3.14 11.60 -17.10
N ARG A 144 -3.97 11.12 -16.16
CA ARG A 144 -4.71 9.87 -16.36
C ARG A 144 -5.61 10.01 -17.58
N ASP A 145 -5.64 8.97 -18.41
CA ASP A 145 -6.43 8.90 -19.65
C ASP A 145 -6.00 9.91 -20.75
N CYS A 146 -4.86 10.59 -20.58
CA CYS A 146 -4.25 11.39 -21.63
C CYS A 146 -3.32 10.53 -22.50
N VAL A 147 -3.37 10.74 -23.82
CA VAL A 147 -2.37 10.21 -24.76
C VAL A 147 -1.51 11.39 -25.22
N ILE A 148 -0.24 11.39 -24.84
CA ILE A 148 0.70 12.46 -25.15
C ILE A 148 1.64 11.98 -26.25
N CYS A 149 1.74 12.77 -27.33
CA CYS A 149 2.62 12.50 -28.46
C CYS A 149 3.68 13.60 -28.58
N PHE A 150 4.94 13.21 -28.62
CA PHE A 150 6.07 14.14 -28.78
C PHE A 150 6.59 14.10 -30.23
N THR A 151 6.68 15.26 -30.87
CA THR A 151 7.29 15.45 -32.20
C THR A 151 8.35 16.54 -32.13
N GLY A 152 9.42 16.40 -32.92
CA GLY A 152 10.50 17.41 -33.00
C GLY A 152 11.39 17.55 -31.76
N ILE A 153 11.26 16.67 -30.75
CA ILE A 153 12.11 16.69 -29.55
C ILE A 153 13.31 15.76 -29.74
N ASP A 154 14.50 16.22 -29.36
CA ASP A 154 15.73 15.43 -29.39
C ASP A 154 15.65 14.21 -28.48
N LYS A 155 16.34 13.14 -28.87
CA LYS A 155 16.25 11.84 -28.19
C LYS A 155 16.69 11.93 -26.72
N GLU A 156 17.65 12.77 -26.40
CA GLU A 156 18.16 12.98 -25.03
C GLU A 156 17.10 13.60 -24.13
N ILE A 157 16.36 14.60 -24.64
CA ILE A 157 15.28 15.29 -23.91
C ILE A 157 14.08 14.35 -23.74
N ARG A 158 13.83 13.44 -24.69
CA ARG A 158 12.74 12.45 -24.58
C ARG A 158 12.87 11.56 -23.35
N VAL A 159 14.08 11.29 -22.87
CA VAL A 159 14.30 10.43 -21.69
C VAL A 159 13.69 11.03 -20.43
N ILE A 160 13.51 12.35 -20.35
CA ILE A 160 12.88 13.03 -19.20
C ILE A 160 11.38 12.66 -19.08
N PHE A 161 10.75 12.25 -20.18
CA PHE A 161 9.32 11.94 -20.23
C PHE A 161 9.00 10.44 -20.06
N TYR A 162 10.02 9.58 -19.93
CA TYR A 162 9.89 8.11 -19.80
C TYR A 162 10.38 7.61 -18.44
#